data_AF-G2QZ51-F1
#
_entry.id   AF-G2QZ51-F1
#
_cell.length_a   1.000
_cell.length_b   1.000
_cell.length_c   1.000
_cell.angle_alpha   90.00
_cell.angle_beta   90.00
_cell.angle_gamma   90.00
#
_symmetry.space_group_name_H-M   'P 1'
#
loop_
_entity.id
_entity.type
_entity.pdbx_description
1 polymer ?
#
loop_
_entity_poly.entity_id
_entity_poly.type
_entity_poly.pdbx_seq_one_letter_code
_entity_poly.pdbx_strand_id
1 'polypeptide(L)'
;MAPTNVIVSNLAAYSPAETIELVSRAGVKKGNMRLDKIFLSAVSAGCLLAFACAATLSTNTAPWMQTNAPGLIRTIAALIFPFGLCLIVMTGADLFTGSHMVLHRRCCPPRAWHQIFLRGIGCNWLVCLACFLGTQAKDLGSKLAGVWWPTFAFVALGLDHVVANMFFIPIGIHLGTPGLSVGLYIWKGIIPVGLGNIVGGALFVGTFYWYMYLLGEPEVVVDGDNAATKEGEKDAGCVEGSVLGG
;
A
#
# COMPACT_ATOMS: atom_id res chain seq x y z
N MET A 1 3.83 -4.67 42.71
CA MET A 1 2.81 -5.32 41.85
C MET A 1 3.39 -5.34 40.45
N ALA A 2 3.98 -6.46 40.03
CA ALA A 2 4.48 -6.57 38.66
C ALA A 2 3.28 -6.44 37.71
N PRO A 3 3.37 -5.65 36.63
CA PRO A 3 2.32 -5.65 35.63
C PRO A 3 2.22 -7.07 35.09
N THR A 4 1.07 -7.70 35.31
CA THR A 4 0.71 -8.94 34.65
C THR A 4 0.64 -8.62 33.16
N ASN A 5 1.74 -8.88 32.44
CA ASN A 5 1.73 -8.88 31.00
C ASN A 5 0.76 -9.99 30.59
N VAL A 6 -0.49 -9.60 30.33
CA VAL A 6 -1.42 -10.44 29.58
C VAL A 6 -0.76 -10.57 28.21
N ILE A 7 0.03 -11.64 28.02
CA ILE A 7 0.51 -11.99 26.70
C ILE A 7 -0.76 -12.40 25.94
N VAL A 8 -1.29 -11.48 25.14
CA VAL A 8 -2.37 -11.75 24.19
C VAL A 8 -1.79 -12.59 23.05
N SER A 9 -1.27 -13.80 23.38
CA SER A 9 -0.53 -14.68 22.47
C SER A 9 -1.41 -15.41 21.46
N ASN A 10 -2.74 -15.19 21.48
CA ASN A 10 -3.71 -15.86 20.61
C ASN A 10 -4.69 -14.87 19.94
N LEU A 11 -4.22 -13.67 19.60
CA LEU A 11 -4.97 -12.82 18.67
C LEU A 11 -4.61 -13.20 17.23
N ALA A 12 -5.61 -13.28 16.34
CA ALA A 12 -5.42 -13.49 14.91
C ALA A 12 -4.68 -12.33 14.19
N ALA A 13 -4.20 -11.34 14.95
CA ALA A 13 -3.49 -10.17 14.48
C ALA A 13 -2.31 -9.83 15.40
N TYR A 14 -1.24 -9.30 14.81
CA TYR A 14 -0.12 -8.71 15.52
C TYR A 14 -0.53 -7.39 16.18
N SER A 15 0.07 -7.09 17.33
CA SER A 15 -0.07 -5.79 17.98
C SER A 15 0.53 -4.68 17.09
N PRO A 16 0.11 -3.42 17.25
CA PRO A 16 0.67 -2.30 16.50
C PRO A 16 2.20 -2.18 16.63
N ALA A 17 2.75 -2.52 17.81
CA ALA A 17 4.18 -2.51 18.08
C ALA A 17 4.94 -3.62 17.32
N GLU A 18 4.42 -4.85 17.31
CA GLU A 18 5.02 -5.94 16.51
C GLU A 18 4.93 -5.66 15.00
N THR A 19 3.84 -5.02 14.59
CA THR A 19 3.59 -4.74 13.17
C THR A 19 4.54 -3.68 12.63
N ILE A 20 4.78 -2.60 13.38
CA ILE A 20 5.72 -1.58 12.95
C ILE A 20 7.14 -2.15 12.88
N GLU A 21 7.51 -3.08 13.77
CA GLU A 21 8.79 -3.78 13.72
C GLU A 21 8.89 -4.69 12.48
N LEU A 22 7.84 -5.47 12.17
CA LEU A 22 7.77 -6.26 10.92
C LEU A 22 7.90 -5.39 9.66
N VAL A 23 7.21 -4.25 9.63
CA VAL A 23 7.28 -3.29 8.52
C VAL A 23 8.67 -2.66 8.43
N SER A 24 9.30 -2.35 9.57
CA SER A 24 10.68 -1.84 9.63
C SER A 24 11.68 -2.85 9.07
N ARG A 25 11.61 -4.12 9.51
CA ARG A 25 12.45 -5.21 9.00
C ARG A 25 12.25 -5.45 7.50
N ALA A 26 11.00 -5.43 7.02
CA ALA A 26 10.70 -5.51 5.60
C ALA A 26 11.28 -4.32 4.82
N GLY A 27 11.21 -3.11 5.38
CA GLY A 27 11.82 -1.90 4.83
C GLY A 27 13.34 -1.98 4.72
N VAL A 28 14.03 -2.44 5.77
CA VAL A 28 15.50 -2.64 5.80
C VAL A 28 15.93 -3.69 4.77
N LYS A 29 15.22 -4.83 4.71
CA LYS A 29 15.48 -5.88 3.72
C LYS A 29 15.34 -5.36 2.30
N LYS A 30 14.33 -4.53 2.04
CA LYS A 30 14.08 -3.92 0.74
C LYS A 30 15.12 -2.86 0.39
N GLY A 31 15.58 -2.07 1.36
CA GLY A 31 16.66 -1.09 1.19
C GLY A 31 18.01 -1.72 0.83
N ASN A 32 18.27 -2.94 1.32
CA ASN A 32 19.48 -3.71 1.00
C ASN A 32 19.35 -4.63 -0.23
N MET A 33 18.21 -4.60 -0.92
CA MET A 33 18.00 -5.43 -2.10
C MET A 33 18.67 -4.82 -3.33
N ARG A 34 19.17 -5.68 -4.21
CA ARG A 34 19.80 -5.28 -5.46
C ARG A 34 18.79 -4.58 -6.39
N LEU A 35 19.21 -3.49 -7.05
CA LEU A 35 18.33 -2.58 -7.80
C LEU A 35 17.53 -3.25 -8.93
N ASP A 36 18.08 -4.29 -9.54
CA ASP A 36 17.43 -5.09 -10.58
C ASP A 36 16.17 -5.79 -10.07
N LYS A 37 16.24 -6.36 -8.86
CA LYS A 37 15.07 -7.01 -8.23
C LYS A 37 13.99 -6.00 -7.87
N ILE A 38 14.40 -4.84 -7.35
CA ILE A 38 13.46 -3.75 -7.01
C ILE A 38 12.77 -3.26 -8.28
N PHE A 39 13.52 -3.06 -9.38
CA PHE A 39 12.95 -2.62 -10.64
C PHE A 39 11.96 -3.64 -11.23
N LEU A 40 12.34 -4.92 -11.31
CA LEU A 40 11.46 -5.98 -11.83
C LEU A 40 10.22 -6.17 -10.96
N SER A 41 10.36 -6.06 -9.64
CA SER A 41 9.27 -6.07 -8.67
C SER A 41 8.32 -4.88 -8.86
N ALA A 42 8.85 -3.68 -9.13
CA ALA A 42 8.04 -2.50 -9.40
C ALA A 42 7.28 -2.60 -10.73
N VAL A 43 7.91 -3.15 -11.77
CA VAL A 43 7.25 -3.37 -13.07
C VAL A 43 6.11 -4.38 -12.94
N SER A 44 6.31 -5.50 -12.23
CA SER A 44 5.26 -6.49 -12.02
C SER A 44 4.09 -5.93 -11.20
N ALA A 45 4.37 -5.13 -10.15
CA ALA A 45 3.35 -4.42 -9.38
C ALA A 45 2.53 -3.46 -10.27
N GLY A 46 3.19 -2.73 -11.17
CA GLY A 46 2.54 -1.86 -12.15
C GLY A 46 1.60 -2.62 -13.09
N CYS A 47 2.04 -3.77 -13.61
CA CYS A 47 1.20 -4.63 -14.46
C CYS A 47 -0.03 -5.17 -13.71
N LEU A 48 0.14 -5.64 -12.48
CA LEU A 48 -0.97 -6.12 -11.64
C LEU A 48 -1.97 -5.00 -11.34
N LEU A 49 -1.48 -3.80 -11.03
CA LEU A 49 -2.34 -2.64 -10.80
C LEU A 49 -3.10 -2.26 -12.08
N ALA A 50 -2.45 -2.31 -13.24
CA ALA A 50 -3.06 -1.99 -14.53
C ALA A 50 -4.27 -2.90 -14.86
N PHE A 51 -4.24 -4.18 -14.48
CA PHE A 51 -5.39 -5.07 -14.63
C PHE A 51 -6.60 -4.60 -13.80
N ALA A 52 -6.39 -4.22 -12.54
CA ALA A 52 -7.46 -3.64 -11.73
C ALA A 52 -7.92 -2.29 -12.31
N CYS A 53 -6.99 -1.49 -12.85
CA CYS A 53 -7.34 -0.26 -13.55
C CYS A 53 -8.27 -0.48 -14.74
N ALA A 54 -7.95 -1.46 -15.59
CA ALA A 54 -8.77 -1.84 -16.73
C ALA A 54 -10.14 -2.36 -16.30
N ALA A 55 -10.21 -3.20 -15.26
CA ALA A 55 -11.46 -3.74 -14.73
C ALA A 55 -12.38 -2.61 -14.22
N THR A 56 -11.85 -1.71 -13.38
CA THR A 56 -12.59 -0.55 -12.86
C THR A 56 -13.02 0.40 -13.98
N LEU A 57 -12.21 0.58 -15.02
CA LEU A 57 -12.57 1.39 -16.18
C LEU A 57 -13.75 0.78 -16.94
N SER A 58 -13.71 -0.53 -17.21
CA SER A 58 -14.77 -1.27 -17.89
C SER A 58 -16.11 -1.17 -17.16
N THR A 59 -16.12 -1.12 -15.83
CA THR A 59 -17.34 -0.92 -15.05
C THR A 59 -17.86 0.52 -15.15
N ASN A 60 -16.96 1.51 -15.23
CA ASN A 60 -17.34 2.92 -15.32
C ASN A 60 -17.84 3.35 -16.71
N THR A 61 -17.66 2.55 -17.76
CA THR A 61 -18.03 2.96 -19.12
C THR A 61 -19.50 2.76 -19.48
N ALA A 62 -20.33 2.18 -18.60
CA ALA A 62 -21.74 1.93 -18.89
C ALA A 62 -22.56 3.25 -19.08
N PRO A 63 -23.04 3.57 -20.31
CA PRO A 63 -23.63 4.90 -20.60
C PRO A 63 -24.92 5.18 -19.82
N TRP A 64 -25.75 4.14 -19.64
CA TRP A 64 -26.99 4.24 -18.91
C TRP A 64 -26.76 4.62 -17.44
N MET A 65 -25.75 4.02 -16.81
CA MET A 65 -25.45 4.20 -15.40
C MET A 65 -24.78 5.56 -15.13
N GLN A 66 -23.98 6.06 -16.07
CA GLN A 66 -23.40 7.41 -16.00
C GLN A 66 -24.47 8.51 -16.04
N THR A 67 -25.59 8.26 -16.73
CA THR A 67 -26.67 9.24 -16.88
C THR A 67 -27.66 9.20 -15.71
N ASN A 68 -28.05 7.99 -15.28
CA ASN A 68 -29.12 7.80 -14.30
C ASN A 68 -28.63 7.74 -12.84
N ALA A 69 -27.41 7.25 -12.60
CA ALA A 69 -26.88 7.07 -11.25
C ALA A 69 -25.34 7.20 -11.20
N PRO A 70 -24.79 8.40 -11.45
CA PRO A 70 -23.34 8.61 -11.53
C PRO A 70 -22.61 8.34 -10.21
N GLY A 71 -23.29 8.45 -9.06
CA GLY A 71 -22.72 8.06 -7.76
C GLY A 71 -22.56 6.55 -7.61
N LEU A 72 -23.58 5.78 -8.04
CA LEU A 72 -23.64 4.34 -7.87
C LEU A 72 -22.60 3.62 -8.74
N ILE A 73 -22.42 4.03 -10.00
CA ILE A 73 -21.38 3.44 -10.86
C ILE A 73 -19.99 3.64 -10.29
N ARG A 74 -19.75 4.79 -9.65
CA ARG A 74 -18.45 5.13 -9.05
C ARG A 74 -18.19 4.31 -7.79
N THR A 75 -19.20 4.03 -6.98
CA THR A 75 -19.05 3.16 -5.80
C THR A 75 -18.87 1.70 -6.17
N ILE A 76 -19.58 1.20 -7.19
CA ILE A 76 -19.38 -0.17 -7.71
C ILE A 76 -17.97 -0.32 -8.29
N ALA A 77 -17.52 0.66 -9.07
CA ALA A 77 -16.16 0.69 -9.57
C ALA A 77 -15.11 0.77 -8.44
N ALA A 78 -15.39 1.55 -7.39
CA ALA A 78 -14.54 1.64 -6.21
C ALA A 78 -14.46 0.31 -5.44
N LEU A 79 -15.50 -0.51 -5.45
CA LEU A 79 -15.48 -1.85 -4.87
C LEU A 79 -14.62 -2.84 -5.67
N ILE A 80 -14.49 -2.66 -6.99
CA ILE A 80 -13.71 -3.57 -7.84
C ILE A 80 -12.20 -3.27 -7.75
N PHE A 81 -11.84 -1.99 -7.57
CA PHE A 81 -10.45 -1.56 -7.58
C PHE A 81 -9.53 -2.26 -6.55
N PRO A 82 -9.94 -2.50 -5.27
CA PRO A 82 -9.12 -3.15 -4.26
C PRO A 82 -8.55 -4.51 -4.66
N PHE A 83 -9.18 -5.21 -5.61
CA PHE A 83 -8.68 -6.46 -6.16
C PHE A 83 -7.20 -6.36 -6.60
N GLY A 84 -6.82 -5.25 -7.25
CA GLY A 84 -5.42 -5.04 -7.68
C GLY A 84 -4.44 -4.89 -6.54
N LEU A 85 -4.82 -4.12 -5.50
CA LEU A 85 -3.93 -3.92 -4.35
C LEU A 85 -3.81 -5.21 -3.50
N CYS A 86 -4.90 -5.97 -3.38
CA CYS A 86 -4.86 -7.29 -2.75
C CYS A 86 -3.87 -8.24 -3.47
N LEU A 87 -3.89 -8.29 -4.81
CA LEU A 87 -2.95 -9.11 -5.58
C LEU A 87 -1.49 -8.67 -5.37
N ILE A 88 -1.24 -7.36 -5.31
CA ILE A 88 0.11 -6.81 -5.08
C ILE A 88 0.62 -7.16 -3.68
N VAL A 89 -0.23 -6.99 -2.65
CA VAL A 89 0.13 -7.34 -1.26
C VAL A 89 0.38 -8.85 -1.13
N MET A 90 -0.39 -9.69 -1.81
CA MET A 90 -0.19 -11.14 -1.79
C MET A 90 1.04 -11.61 -2.56
N THR A 91 1.36 -10.96 -3.68
CA THR A 91 2.54 -11.28 -4.49
C THR A 91 3.84 -10.71 -3.90
N GLY A 92 3.74 -9.79 -2.93
CA GLY A 92 4.89 -9.09 -2.37
C GLY A 92 5.57 -8.15 -3.37
N ALA A 93 4.86 -7.75 -4.43
CA ALA A 93 5.38 -6.87 -5.46
C ALA A 93 5.48 -5.43 -4.93
N ASP A 94 6.55 -4.73 -5.31
CA ASP A 94 6.90 -3.45 -4.73
C ASP A 94 6.22 -2.29 -5.45
N LEU A 95 5.06 -1.88 -4.95
CA LEU A 95 4.35 -0.73 -5.50
C LEU A 95 4.79 0.58 -4.84
N PHE A 96 5.21 1.56 -5.63
CA PHE A 96 5.32 2.96 -5.20
C PHE A 96 3.92 3.59 -5.12
N THR A 97 3.12 3.06 -4.17
CA THR A 97 1.78 3.49 -3.78
C THR A 97 0.74 3.33 -4.94
N GLY A 98 -0.58 3.22 -4.72
CA GLY A 98 -1.57 3.06 -5.83
C GLY A 98 -2.99 3.60 -5.58
N SER A 99 -3.60 4.39 -6.51
CA SER A 99 -5.04 4.79 -6.55
C SER A 99 -5.54 5.52 -7.84
N HIS A 100 -6.81 5.33 -8.20
CA HIS A 100 -7.47 5.88 -9.40
C HIS A 100 -7.97 7.32 -9.32
N MET A 101 -7.98 7.96 -10.49
CA MET A 101 -8.80 9.12 -10.81
C MET A 101 -9.94 8.73 -11.77
N VAL A 102 -11.19 8.79 -11.31
CA VAL A 102 -12.32 9.02 -12.25
C VAL A 102 -12.13 10.44 -12.76
N LEU A 103 -12.00 10.61 -14.08
CA LEU A 103 -11.93 11.89 -14.79
C LEU A 103 -13.20 12.70 -14.52
N HIS A 104 -13.32 13.27 -13.32
CA HIS A 104 -14.35 14.20 -12.96
C HIS A 104 -13.85 15.62 -13.18
N ARG A 105 -13.55 15.92 -14.46
CA ARG A 105 -13.85 17.23 -15.03
C ARG A 105 -13.71 17.16 -16.55
N ARG A 106 -14.82 16.83 -17.22
CA ARG A 106 -14.97 17.03 -18.66
C ARG A 106 -15.12 18.51 -19.04
N CYS A 107 -15.39 19.43 -18.12
CA CYS A 107 -15.53 20.86 -18.42
C CYS A 107 -15.20 21.70 -17.16
N CYS A 108 -14.38 22.77 -17.23
CA CYS A 108 -13.96 23.73 -16.17
C CYS A 108 -12.55 23.50 -15.57
N PRO A 109 -11.85 24.56 -15.08
CA PRO A 109 -10.41 24.75 -15.17
C PRO A 109 -9.59 23.70 -14.42
N PRO A 110 -8.30 23.52 -14.77
CA PRO A 110 -7.40 22.64 -14.05
C PRO A 110 -7.47 22.96 -12.56
N ARG A 111 -7.79 21.95 -11.74
CA ARG A 111 -7.83 22.05 -10.28
C ARG A 111 -6.55 22.70 -9.77
N ALA A 112 -6.69 23.55 -8.75
CA ALA A 112 -5.55 24.25 -8.20
C ALA A 112 -4.54 23.26 -7.60
N TRP A 113 -3.27 23.61 -7.69
CA TRP A 113 -2.15 22.73 -7.35
C TRP A 113 -2.25 22.17 -5.91
N HIS A 114 -2.68 23.01 -4.96
CA HIS A 114 -2.89 22.62 -3.56
C HIS A 114 -3.98 21.55 -3.38
N GLN A 115 -5.06 21.58 -4.18
CA GLN A 115 -6.13 20.59 -4.05
C GLN A 115 -5.65 19.21 -4.46
N ILE A 116 -4.86 19.15 -5.53
CA ILE A 116 -4.29 17.91 -6.06
C ILE A 116 -3.26 17.35 -5.07
N PHE A 117 -2.43 18.21 -4.49
CA PHE A 117 -1.46 17.85 -3.46
C PHE A 117 -2.13 17.30 -2.18
N LEU A 118 -3.12 18.00 -1.62
CA LEU A 118 -3.83 17.56 -0.41
C LEU A 118 -4.58 16.24 -0.62
N ARG A 119 -5.17 16.05 -1.80
CA ARG A 119 -5.79 14.76 -2.18
C ARG A 119 -4.75 13.66 -2.27
N GLY A 120 -3.55 13.97 -2.77
CA GLY A 120 -2.39 13.06 -2.78
C GLY A 120 -1.97 12.60 -1.38
N ILE A 121 -1.99 13.50 -0.40
CA ILE A 121 -1.68 13.17 1.00
C ILE A 121 -2.68 12.16 1.55
N GLY A 122 -3.98 12.48 1.47
CA GLY A 122 -5.02 11.59 2.00
C GLY A 122 -5.03 10.23 1.31
N CYS A 123 -4.69 10.20 0.02
CA CYS A 123 -4.58 8.97 -0.74
C CYS A 123 -3.54 8.04 -0.16
N ASN A 124 -2.31 8.52 -0.02
CA ASN A 124 -1.23 7.65 0.42
C ASN A 124 -1.29 7.34 1.91
N TRP A 125 -1.92 8.19 2.71
CA TRP A 125 -2.25 7.83 4.08
C TRP A 125 -3.12 6.57 4.13
N LEU A 126 -4.20 6.51 3.34
CA LEU A 126 -5.09 5.34 3.31
C LEU A 126 -4.43 4.11 2.67
N VAL A 127 -3.58 4.28 1.65
CA VAL A 127 -2.80 3.19 1.05
C VAL A 127 -1.83 2.59 2.06
N CYS A 128 -1.03 3.42 2.74
CA CYS A 128 -0.09 2.97 3.75
C CYS A 128 -0.81 2.35 4.95
N LEU A 129 -1.98 2.86 5.34
CA LEU A 129 -2.83 2.24 6.36
C LEU A 129 -3.32 0.86 5.91
N ALA A 130 -3.71 0.69 4.64
CA ALA A 130 -4.11 -0.61 4.09
C ALA A 130 -2.95 -1.62 4.16
N CYS A 131 -1.73 -1.21 3.81
CA CYS A 131 -0.54 -2.04 3.95
C CYS A 131 -0.27 -2.40 5.41
N PHE A 132 -0.39 -1.44 6.34
CA PHE A 132 -0.20 -1.67 7.77
C PHE A 132 -1.22 -2.68 8.32
N LEU A 133 -2.52 -2.47 8.06
CA LEU A 133 -3.59 -3.41 8.45
C LEU A 133 -3.40 -4.79 7.81
N GLY A 134 -2.93 -4.84 6.56
CA GLY A 134 -2.56 -6.07 5.88
C GLY A 134 -1.39 -6.80 6.55
N THR A 135 -0.39 -6.08 7.06
CA THR A 135 0.70 -6.69 7.84
C THR A 135 0.28 -7.10 9.24
N GLN A 136 -0.73 -6.46 9.83
CA GLN A 136 -1.25 -6.84 11.15
C GLN A 136 -1.93 -8.21 11.14
N ALA A 137 -2.61 -8.58 10.07
CA ALA A 137 -3.36 -9.83 10.01
C ALA A 137 -2.45 -11.07 9.83
N LYS A 138 -2.72 -12.16 10.56
CA LYS A 138 -2.00 -13.44 10.42
C LYS A 138 -2.64 -14.35 9.36
N ASP A 139 -3.94 -14.24 9.14
CA ASP A 139 -4.71 -15.04 8.18
C ASP A 139 -4.98 -14.32 6.85
N LEU A 140 -5.20 -15.09 5.77
CA LEU A 140 -5.41 -14.51 4.43
C LEU A 140 -6.71 -13.70 4.32
N GLY A 141 -7.78 -14.12 4.99
CA GLY A 141 -9.08 -13.44 4.92
C GLY A 141 -9.04 -12.04 5.52
N SER A 142 -8.47 -11.91 6.71
CA SER A 142 -8.28 -10.65 7.41
C SER A 142 -7.26 -9.75 6.71
N LYS A 143 -6.23 -10.32 6.06
CA LYS A 143 -5.32 -9.56 5.17
C LYS A 143 -6.08 -8.90 4.04
N LEU A 144 -6.91 -9.67 3.34
CA LEU A 144 -7.73 -9.15 2.25
C LEU A 144 -8.69 -8.08 2.76
N ALA A 145 -9.43 -8.32 3.84
CA ALA A 145 -10.36 -7.35 4.40
C ALA A 145 -9.67 -6.06 4.88
N GLY A 146 -8.50 -6.19 5.54
CA GLY A 146 -7.71 -5.06 6.04
C GLY A 146 -7.13 -4.19 4.94
N VAL A 147 -6.76 -4.78 3.80
CA VAL A 147 -6.35 -4.04 2.60
C VAL A 147 -7.57 -3.47 1.86
N TRP A 148 -8.68 -4.21 1.80
CA TRP A 148 -9.83 -3.88 0.96
C TRP A 148 -10.52 -2.59 1.37
N TRP A 149 -10.83 -2.41 2.66
CA TRP A 149 -11.65 -1.28 3.11
C TRP A 149 -10.98 0.09 3.01
N PRO A 150 -9.71 0.28 3.45
CA PRO A 150 -9.01 1.54 3.24
C PRO A 150 -8.82 1.84 1.75
N THR A 151 -8.62 0.79 0.94
CA THR A 151 -8.49 0.92 -0.51
C THR A 151 -9.78 1.35 -1.16
N PHE A 152 -10.89 0.71 -0.82
CA PHE A 152 -12.22 1.13 -1.23
C PHE A 152 -12.50 2.57 -0.82
N ALA A 153 -12.17 2.95 0.42
CA ALA A 153 -12.43 4.29 0.96
C ALA A 153 -11.74 5.38 0.14
N PHE A 154 -10.44 5.27 -0.18
CA PHE A 154 -9.79 6.31 -0.97
C PHE A 154 -10.33 6.40 -2.39
N VAL A 155 -10.75 5.28 -3.00
CA VAL A 155 -11.32 5.28 -4.36
C VAL A 155 -12.71 5.89 -4.35
N ALA A 156 -13.52 5.57 -3.35
CA ALA A 156 -14.84 6.16 -3.16
C ALA A 156 -14.75 7.67 -2.93
N LEU A 157 -13.74 8.13 -2.17
CA LEU A 157 -13.43 9.55 -1.96
C LEU A 157 -12.74 10.21 -3.18
N GLY A 158 -12.27 9.41 -4.13
CA GLY A 158 -11.63 9.83 -5.38
C GLY A 158 -10.28 10.52 -5.19
N LEU A 159 -9.53 10.16 -4.15
CA LEU A 159 -8.22 10.76 -3.84
C LEU A 159 -7.19 10.49 -4.96
N ASP A 160 -6.22 11.40 -5.12
CA ASP A 160 -5.30 11.34 -6.27
C ASP A 160 -4.04 10.53 -5.95
N HIS A 161 -3.61 9.69 -6.88
CA HIS A 161 -2.42 8.87 -6.67
C HIS A 161 -1.56 8.73 -7.92
N VAL A 162 -0.25 8.87 -7.73
CA VAL A 162 0.71 9.08 -8.80
C VAL A 162 0.82 7.89 -9.75
N VAL A 163 0.89 6.66 -9.25
CA VAL A 163 1.07 5.45 -10.07
C VAL A 163 -0.15 5.05 -10.89
N ALA A 164 -1.38 5.09 -10.35
CA ALA A 164 -2.54 4.78 -11.20
C ALA A 164 -2.83 5.90 -12.20
N ASN A 165 -2.44 7.15 -11.91
CA ASN A 165 -2.42 8.21 -12.92
C ASN A 165 -1.49 7.89 -14.10
N MET A 166 -0.46 7.06 -13.92
CA MET A 166 0.39 6.55 -15.02
C MET A 166 -0.34 5.52 -15.91
N PHE A 167 -1.52 5.01 -15.50
CA PHE A 167 -2.38 4.19 -16.36
C PHE A 167 -3.48 5.04 -17.02
N PHE A 168 -4.24 5.82 -16.24
CA PHE A 168 -5.43 6.54 -16.74
C PHE A 168 -5.13 7.71 -17.66
N ILE A 169 -4.07 8.47 -17.39
CA ILE A 169 -3.77 9.64 -18.20
C ILE A 169 -3.21 9.22 -19.56
N PRO A 170 -2.26 8.27 -19.66
CA PRO A 170 -1.80 7.80 -20.97
C PRO A 170 -2.90 7.16 -21.81
N ILE A 171 -3.81 6.36 -21.23
CA ILE A 171 -4.95 5.83 -22.00
C ILE A 171 -5.91 6.95 -22.44
N GLY A 172 -6.12 7.98 -21.61
CA GLY A 172 -6.93 9.15 -21.97
C GLY A 172 -6.32 9.99 -23.10
N ILE A 173 -4.98 10.09 -23.14
CA ILE A 173 -4.23 10.73 -24.23
C ILE A 173 -4.33 9.87 -25.50
N HIS A 174 -4.17 8.55 -25.38
CA HIS A 174 -4.30 7.62 -26.50
C HIS A 174 -5.71 7.64 -27.13
N LEU A 175 -6.75 7.80 -26.31
CA LEU A 175 -8.14 7.98 -26.75
C LEU A 175 -8.45 9.39 -27.29
N GLY A 176 -7.47 10.29 -27.37
CA GLY A 176 -7.60 11.59 -28.00
C GLY A 176 -8.43 12.60 -27.20
N THR A 177 -8.39 12.55 -25.86
CA THR A 177 -9.17 13.47 -25.02
C THR A 177 -8.78 14.94 -25.27
N PRO A 178 -9.71 15.82 -25.66
CA PRO A 178 -9.40 17.21 -26.00
C PRO A 178 -8.87 17.97 -24.77
N GLY A 179 -7.76 18.71 -24.95
CA GLY A 179 -7.15 19.55 -23.92
C GLY A 179 -6.17 18.83 -22.97
N LEU A 180 -5.92 17.54 -23.17
CA LEU A 180 -4.99 16.75 -22.37
C LEU A 180 -3.64 16.60 -23.09
N SER A 181 -2.64 17.37 -22.67
CA SER A 181 -1.25 17.28 -23.15
C SER A 181 -0.34 16.62 -22.11
N VAL A 182 0.71 15.94 -22.58
CA VAL A 182 1.74 15.33 -21.72
C VAL A 182 2.38 16.36 -20.79
N GLY A 183 2.65 17.58 -21.29
CA GLY A 183 3.24 18.65 -20.48
C GLY A 183 2.30 19.12 -19.35
N LEU A 184 0.99 19.20 -19.64
CA LEU A 184 -0.02 19.55 -18.64
C LEU A 184 -0.14 18.44 -17.58
N TYR A 185 -0.07 17.18 -18.01
CA TYR A 185 -0.10 16.01 -17.13
C TYR A 185 1.07 15.98 -16.16
N ILE A 186 2.30 16.22 -16.64
CA ILE A 186 3.48 16.21 -15.76
C ILE A 186 3.39 17.36 -14.74
N TRP A 187 3.14 18.58 -15.23
CA TRP A 187 3.18 19.78 -14.40
C TRP A 187 2.04 19.87 -13.37
N LYS A 188 0.81 19.55 -13.78
CA LYS A 188 -0.38 19.67 -12.92
C LYS A 188 -0.89 18.33 -12.37
N GLY A 189 -0.39 17.21 -12.85
CA GLY A 189 -0.80 15.87 -12.42
C GLY A 189 0.30 15.19 -11.60
N ILE A 190 1.36 14.72 -12.24
CA ILE A 190 2.38 13.87 -11.60
C ILE A 190 3.04 14.56 -10.41
N ILE A 191 3.56 15.78 -10.60
CA ILE A 191 4.36 16.47 -9.58
C ILE A 191 3.56 16.71 -8.28
N PRO A 192 2.41 17.40 -8.29
CA PRO A 192 1.66 17.66 -7.05
C PRO A 192 1.18 16.37 -6.38
N VAL A 193 0.74 15.38 -7.15
CA VAL A 193 0.26 14.12 -6.58
C VAL A 193 1.40 13.31 -5.99
N GLY A 194 2.54 13.21 -6.69
CA GLY A 194 3.71 12.48 -6.22
C GLY A 194 4.27 13.06 -4.92
N LEU A 195 4.37 14.38 -4.82
CA LEU A 195 4.76 15.06 -3.58
C LEU A 195 3.75 14.80 -2.47
N GLY A 196 2.44 14.89 -2.77
CA GLY A 196 1.38 14.59 -1.82
C GLY A 196 1.46 13.14 -1.32
N ASN A 197 1.71 12.18 -2.21
CA ASN A 197 1.85 10.77 -1.83
C ASN A 197 3.08 10.56 -0.94
N ILE A 198 4.24 11.12 -1.27
CA ILE A 198 5.44 11.04 -0.42
C ILE A 198 5.14 11.56 0.99
N VAL A 199 4.54 12.74 1.11
CA VAL A 199 4.16 13.32 2.40
C VAL A 199 3.14 12.45 3.14
N GLY A 200 2.10 11.98 2.44
CA GLY A 200 1.06 11.13 3.03
C GLY A 200 1.58 9.83 3.64
N GLY A 201 2.54 9.18 2.97
CA GLY A 201 3.12 7.93 3.46
C GLY A 201 4.17 8.13 4.54
N ALA A 202 5.10 9.07 4.31
CA ALA A 202 6.20 9.31 5.23
C ALA A 202 5.73 9.91 6.56
N LEU A 203 4.78 10.85 6.54
CA LEU A 203 4.36 11.59 7.73
C LEU A 203 3.32 10.82 8.56
N PHE A 204 2.22 10.38 7.93
CA PHE A 204 1.07 9.84 8.68
C PHE A 204 1.19 8.37 9.07
N VAL A 205 1.98 7.58 8.34
CA VAL A 205 2.19 6.16 8.68
C VAL A 205 3.62 5.92 9.12
N GLY A 206 4.62 6.34 8.34
CA GLY A 206 6.02 6.15 8.72
C GLY A 206 6.38 6.83 10.05
N THR A 207 6.23 8.15 10.11
CA THR A 207 6.68 8.96 11.26
C THR A 207 5.77 8.76 12.47
N PHE A 208 4.45 8.72 12.27
CA PHE A 208 3.49 8.59 13.37
C PHE A 208 3.63 7.27 14.14
N TYR A 209 3.66 6.12 13.44
CA TYR A 209 3.77 4.82 14.12
C TYR A 209 5.18 4.59 14.69
N TRP A 210 6.23 5.12 14.05
CA TRP A 210 7.57 5.12 14.62
C TRP A 210 7.65 5.92 15.93
N TYR A 211 7.10 7.14 15.95
CA TYR A 211 7.05 7.98 17.15
C TYR A 211 6.25 7.32 18.29
N MET A 212 5.13 6.67 17.96
CA MET A 212 4.23 6.07 18.96
C MET A 212 4.75 4.76 19.56
N TYR A 213 5.47 3.94 18.80
CA TYR A 213 5.75 2.54 19.19
C TYR A 213 7.21 2.10 19.14
N LEU A 214 8.11 2.88 18.52
CA LEU A 214 9.54 2.55 18.41
C LEU A 214 10.45 3.55 19.13
N LEU A 215 10.04 4.82 19.25
CA LEU A 215 10.90 5.85 19.84
C LEU A 215 10.95 5.72 21.37
N GLY A 216 12.08 5.22 21.88
CA GLY A 216 12.35 5.14 23.32
C GLY A 216 11.80 3.88 24.00
N GLU A 217 11.21 2.96 23.23
CA GLU A 217 10.71 1.67 23.70
C GLU A 217 11.78 0.56 23.54
N PRO A 218 11.77 -0.48 24.39
CA PRO A 218 12.67 -1.62 24.26
C PRO A 218 12.39 -2.42 22.98
N GLU A 219 13.37 -3.21 22.53
CA GLU A 219 13.25 -4.05 21.34
C GLU A 219 12.01 -4.95 21.41
N VAL A 220 11.11 -4.79 20.44
CA VAL A 220 9.86 -5.56 20.36
C VAL A 220 10.17 -6.89 19.70
N VAL A 221 10.14 -7.97 20.48
CA VAL A 221 10.28 -9.34 19.97
C VAL A 221 9.00 -9.71 19.24
N VAL A 222 9.12 -10.05 17.96
CA VAL A 222 7.97 -10.46 17.15
C VAL A 222 7.79 -11.98 17.26
N ASP A 223 6.54 -12.44 17.38
CA ASP A 223 6.13 -13.84 17.28
C ASP A 223 6.82 -14.53 16.06
N GLY A 224 7.85 -15.34 16.33
CA GLY A 224 8.68 -16.02 15.32
C GLY A 224 10.20 -15.88 15.56
N ASP A 225 10.64 -14.84 16.25
CA ASP A 225 12.07 -14.60 16.53
C ASP A 225 12.68 -15.68 17.43
N ASN A 226 11.90 -16.21 18.38
CA ASN A 226 12.33 -17.23 19.34
C ASN A 226 12.56 -18.63 18.73
N ALA A 227 12.15 -18.87 17.48
CA ALA A 227 12.39 -20.15 16.79
C ALA A 227 13.79 -20.18 16.17
N ALA A 228 14.26 -19.08 15.59
CA ALA A 228 15.57 -18.98 14.97
C ALA A 228 16.71 -19.04 16.00
N THR A 229 16.54 -18.45 17.19
CA THR A 229 17.54 -18.53 18.27
C THR A 229 17.66 -19.93 18.86
N LYS A 230 16.56 -20.70 18.94
CA LYS A 230 16.58 -22.06 19.49
C LYS A 230 17.11 -23.13 18.53
N GLU A 231 17.04 -22.92 17.23
CA GLU A 231 17.69 -23.80 16.25
C GLU A 231 19.20 -23.54 16.18
N GLY A 232 19.65 -22.28 16.23
CA GLY A 232 21.07 -21.93 16.30
C GLY A 232 21.78 -22.44 17.57
N GLU A 233 21.06 -22.54 18.70
CA GLU A 233 21.61 -23.06 19.96
C GLU A 233 21.63 -24.60 20.01
N LYS A 234 20.72 -25.29 19.28
CA LYS A 234 20.73 -26.76 19.15
C LYS A 234 21.84 -27.25 18.22
N ASP A 235 22.16 -26.50 17.15
CA ASP A 235 23.24 -26.86 16.24
C ASP A 235 24.63 -26.55 16.83
N ALA A 236 24.75 -25.55 17.72
CA ALA A 236 25.98 -25.30 18.47
C ALA A 236 26.26 -26.39 19.53
N GLY A 237 25.22 -26.93 20.18
CA GLY A 237 25.36 -27.97 21.21
C GLY A 237 25.67 -29.37 20.68
N CYS A 238 25.49 -29.64 19.38
CA CYS A 238 25.73 -30.96 18.79
C CYS A 238 27.19 -31.17 18.34
N VAL A 239 27.98 -30.09 18.22
CA VAL A 239 29.38 -30.17 17.76
C VAL A 239 30.37 -30.37 18.93
N GLU A 240 30.05 -29.92 20.15
CA GLU A 240 30.97 -30.04 21.31
C GLU A 240 30.95 -31.42 22.00
N GLY A 241 30.01 -32.31 21.68
CA GLY A 241 29.88 -33.63 22.32
C GLY A 241 30.68 -34.78 21.66
N SER A 242 31.35 -34.54 20.52
CA SER A 242 31.82 -35.63 19.63
C SER A 242 33.34 -35.77 19.50
N VAL A 243 34.16 -35.04 20.28
CA VAL A 243 35.63 -34.96 20.06
C VAL A 243 36.48 -35.34 21.28
N LEU A 244 35.92 -35.89 22.37
CA LEU A 244 36.71 -36.31 23.55
C LEU A 244 36.49 -37.77 23.98
N GLY A 245 36.64 -38.70 23.03
CA GLY A 245 36.68 -40.13 23.33
C GLY A 245 37.42 -40.91 22.26
N GLY A 246 38.75 -41.02 22.39
CA GLY A 246 39.63 -41.77 21.50
C GLY A 246 41.09 -41.52 21.80
#